data_AF-A0A7C1XGU9-F1
#
_entry.id   AF-A0A7C1XGU9-F1
#
_cell.length_a   1.000
_cell.length_b   1.000
_cell.length_c   1.000
_cell.angle_alpha   90.00
_cell.angle_beta   90.00
_cell.angle_gamma   90.00
#
_symmetry.space_group_name_H-M   'P 1'
#
loop_
_entity.id
_entity.type
_entity.pdbx_description
1 polymer ?
#
loop_
_entity_poly.entity_id
_entity_poly.type
_entity_poly.pdbx_seq_one_letter_code
_entity_poly.pdbx_strand_id
1 'polypeptide(L)' 'MMGLIGKRVVVEANGITYRGRLVEVGETEVHLETELGWVTLPTDHVVDIREEVDGDVILE' A
#
# COMPACT_ATOMS: atom_id res chain seq x y z
N MET A 1 7.69 9.32 -1.29
CA MET A 1 6.33 8.80 -1.09
C MET A 1 5.33 9.29 -2.14
N MET A 2 5.33 10.58 -2.54
CA MET A 2 4.41 11.11 -3.57
C MET A 2 4.45 10.40 -4.94
N GLY A 3 5.55 9.73 -5.29
CA GLY A 3 5.66 8.97 -6.55
C GLY A 3 4.90 7.65 -6.59
N LEU A 4 4.31 7.20 -5.48
CA LEU A 4 3.53 5.97 -5.39
C LEU A 4 2.02 6.21 -5.58
N ILE A 5 1.56 7.46 -5.45
CA ILE A 5 0.14 7.82 -5.62
C ILE A 5 -0.29 7.46 -7.04
N GLY A 6 -1.38 6.73 -7.16
CA GLY A 6 -1.93 6.20 -8.40
C GLY A 6 -1.30 4.89 -8.87
N LYS A 7 -0.28 4.35 -8.19
CA LYS A 7 0.36 3.06 -8.52
C LYS A 7 -0.18 1.93 -7.64
N ARG A 8 0.01 0.69 -8.09
CA ARG A 8 -0.20 -0.49 -7.24
C ARG A 8 0.91 -0.56 -6.20
N VAL A 9 0.51 -0.75 -4.95
CA VAL A 9 1.39 -0.82 -3.80
C VAL A 9 1.01 -1.99 -2.92
N VAL A 10 2.00 -2.46 -2.17
CA VAL A 10 1.83 -3.37 -1.05
C VAL A 10 2.05 -2.56 0.22
N VAL A 11 1.05 -2.59 1.11
CA VAL A 11 1.10 -1.92 2.41
C VAL A 11 1.06 -2.97 3.51
N GLU A 12 2.04 -2.96 4.40
CA GLU A 12 2.04 -3.79 5.59
C GLU A 12 1.53 -2.97 6.78
N ALA A 13 0.44 -3.39 7.40
CA ALA A 13 -0.13 -2.72 8.56
C ALA A 13 -0.62 -3.72 9.61
N ASN A 14 -0.21 -3.56 10.89
CA ASN A 14 -0.50 -4.52 11.97
C ASN A 14 -0.17 -6.00 11.63
N GLY A 15 0.83 -6.25 10.79
CA GLY A 15 1.14 -7.61 10.32
C GLY A 15 0.15 -8.17 9.28
N ILE A 16 -0.75 -7.35 8.75
CA ILE A 16 -1.62 -7.66 7.62
C ILE A 16 -1.06 -6.98 6.37
N THR A 17 -0.98 -7.74 5.27
CA THR A 17 -0.54 -7.21 3.98
C THR A 17 -1.74 -6.83 3.12
N TYR A 18 -1.87 -5.56 2.79
CA TYR A 18 -2.87 -5.02 1.89
C TYR A 18 -2.25 -4.77 0.52
N ARG A 19 -2.98 -5.11 -0.54
CA ARG A 19 -2.56 -4.88 -1.93
C ARG A 19 -3.63 -4.07 -2.63
N GLY A 20 -3.21 -2.99 -3.25
CA GLY A 20 -4.15 -2.08 -3.90
C GLY A 20 -3.47 -0.91 -4.55
N ARG A 21 -4.27 -0.06 -5.19
CA ARG A 21 -3.81 1.20 -5.74
C ARG A 21 -3.75 2.24 -4.64
N LEU A 22 -2.61 2.90 -4.48
CA LEU A 22 -2.48 4.01 -3.55
C LEU A 22 -3.26 5.20 -4.10
N VAL A 23 -4.33 5.62 -3.42
CA VAL A 23 -5.14 6.76 -3.89
C VAL A 23 -4.67 8.03 -3.23
N GLU A 24 -4.44 7.98 -1.91
CA GLU A 24 -4.02 9.14 -1.13
C GLU A 24 -3.18 8.70 0.06
N VAL A 25 -2.22 9.55 0.43
CA VAL A 25 -1.45 9.44 1.67
C VAL A 25 -1.58 10.77 2.39
N GLY A 26 -2.33 10.77 3.48
CA GLY A 26 -2.41 11.88 4.42
C GLY A 26 -1.41 11.74 5.55
N GLU A 27 -1.46 12.67 6.50
CA GLU A 27 -0.60 12.64 7.69
C GLU A 27 -1.02 11.52 8.66
N THR A 28 -2.33 11.31 8.81
CA THR A 28 -2.90 10.35 9.77
C THR A 28 -3.42 9.08 9.14
N GLU A 29 -3.73 9.09 7.85
CA GLU A 29 -4.41 8.00 7.16
C GLU A 29 -3.87 7.79 5.74
N VAL A 30 -3.93 6.53 5.30
CA VAL A 30 -3.57 6.07 3.95
C VAL A 30 -4.80 5.43 3.32
N HIS A 31 -5.13 5.86 2.10
CA HIS A 31 -6.27 5.36 1.35
C HIS A 31 -5.81 4.47 0.19
N LEU A 32 -6.32 3.24 0.18
CA LEU A 32 -6.05 2.21 -0.81
C LEU A 32 -7.33 1.80 -1.51
N GLU A 33 -7.28 1.71 -2.83
CA GLU A 33 -8.32 1.08 -3.64
C GLU A 33 -7.90 -0.37 -3.93
N THR A 34 -8.60 -1.32 -3.34
CA THR A 34 -8.38 -2.77 -3.52
C THR A 34 -9.46 -3.36 -4.41
N GLU A 35 -9.28 -4.59 -4.89
CA GLU A 35 -10.29 -5.29 -5.69
C GLU A 35 -11.60 -5.57 -4.93
N LEU A 36 -11.53 -5.60 -3.60
CA LEU A 36 -12.69 -5.79 -2.72
C LEU A 36 -13.37 -4.47 -2.36
N GLY A 37 -12.75 -3.33 -2.67
CA GLY A 37 -13.23 -1.99 -2.38
C GLY A 37 -12.19 -1.09 -1.71
N TRP A 38 -12.67 0.00 -1.14
CA TRP A 38 -11.85 1.03 -0.50
C TRP A 38 -11.40 0.59 0.90
N VAL A 39 -10.12 0.78 1.18
CA VAL A 39 -9.50 0.49 2.47
C VAL A 39 -8.80 1.74 2.98
N THR A 40 -9.11 2.14 4.20
CA THR A 40 -8.42 3.23 4.92
C THR A 40 -7.60 2.63 6.04
N LEU A 41 -6.31 2.94 6.07
CA LEU A 41 -5.36 2.48 7.07
C LEU A 41 -4.81 3.67 7.84
N PRO A 42 -4.90 3.70 9.18
CA PRO A 42 -4.21 4.70 9.98
C PRO A 42 -2.69 4.57 9.83
N THR A 43 -1.99 5.69 9.62
CA THR A 43 -0.55 5.73 9.37
C THR A 43 0.24 5.14 10.53
N ASP A 44 -0.22 5.31 11.78
CA ASP A 44 0.39 4.70 12.97
C ASP A 44 0.51 3.18 12.91
N HIS A 45 -0.37 2.53 12.14
CA HIS A 45 -0.38 1.09 12.00
C HIS A 45 0.38 0.60 10.77
N VAL A 46 0.74 1.51 9.85
CA VAL A 46 1.46 1.21 8.63
C VAL A 46 2.95 1.07 8.94
N VAL A 47 3.48 -0.11 8.69
CA VAL A 47 4.88 -0.47 8.91
C VAL A 47 5.71 -0.20 7.66
N ASP A 48 5.16 -0.51 6.48
CA ASP A 48 5.86 -0.37 5.21
C ASP A 48 4.88 -0.09 4.06
N ILE A 49 5.32 0.71 3.08
CA ILE A 49 4.60 0.98 1.83
C ILE A 49 5.60 0.88 0.68
N ARG A 50 5.38 -0.08 -0.22
CA ARG A 50 6.24 -0.30 -1.39
C ARG A 50 5.43 -0.47 -2.66
N GLU A 51 6.01 -0.09 -3.79
CA GLU A 51 5.41 -0.36 -5.11
C GLU A 51 5.30 -1.88 -5.30
N GLU A 52 4.13 -2.34 -5.75
CA GLU A 52 3.95 -3.71 -6.20
C GLU A 52 4.61 -3.82 -7.59
N VAL A 53 5.92 -4.08 -7.59
CA VAL A 53 6.63 -4.48 -8.80
C VAL A 53 6.27 -5.93 -9.10
N ASP A 54 5.44 -6.10 -10.12
CA ASP A 54 5.15 -7.40 -10.72
C ASP A 54 6.46 -7.92 -11.35
N GLY A 55 7.30 -8.59 -10.56
CA GLY A 55 8.50 -9.27 -11.08
C GLY A 55 9.84 -9.05 -10.37
N ASP A 56 9.92 -9.16 -9.04
CA ASP A 56 11.17 -9.61 -8.42
C ASP A 56 10.89 -10.87 -7.58
N VAL A 57 10.51 -11.92 -8.29
CA VAL A 57 10.87 -13.27 -7.86
C VAL A 57 12.39 -13.33 -7.92
N ILE A 58 13.03 -13.20 -6.76
CA ILE A 58 14.41 -13.63 -6.56
C ILE A 58 14.50 -15.07 -7.09
N LEU A 59 15.11 -15.22 -8.27
CA LEU A 59 15.61 -16.50 -8.75
C LEU A 59 16.83 -16.82 -7.87
N GLU A 60 16.62 -17.61 -6.81
CA GLU A 60 17.70 -18.39 -6.19
C GLU A 60 17.88 -19.72 -6.92
#